data_AF-A0A969L721-F1
#
_entry.id   AF-A0A969L721-F1
#
_cell.length_a   1.000
_cell.length_b   1.000
_cell.length_c   1.000
_cell.angle_alpha   90.00
_cell.angle_beta   90.00
_cell.angle_gamma   90.00
#
_symmetry.space_group_name_H-M   'P 1'
#
loop_
_entity.id
_entity.type
_entity.pdbx_description
1 polymer ?
#
loop_
_entity_poly.entity_id
_entity_poly.type
_entity_poly.pdbx_seq_one_letter_code
_entity_poly.pdbx_strand_id
1 'polypeptide(L)'
;MSIKSTPSFKEKRHFTFFTNVHRVEDAKLTVSFPTQRKTPWVWNPETGERSKFPFAKHPDQLQLTLAPLQSLLLVFEPENAGNPASATPEVALNSRPIKRQGPWKVTFKPKFGNEFSKEWNQLLNFRDVYEAEIQNFAGKVIYTTTFTGDPATQFIELAQVNQGITELYLNDQLLGTRWYGRHRYPVAGKVRAGENALEIHLTTTLANYAKSLQENAVAQRWTQGYEPIPIGLEGPVEMLFATDAEDMALE
;
A
#
# COMPACT_ATOMS: atom_id res chain seq x y z
N MET A 1 -14.32 -7.96 8.72
CA MET A 1 -14.19 -6.60 9.27
C MET A 1 -14.31 -6.66 10.79
N SER A 2 -13.52 -5.87 11.52
CA SER A 2 -13.65 -5.74 12.98
C SER A 2 -13.86 -4.27 13.36
N ILE A 3 -14.69 -4.03 14.38
CA ILE A 3 -15.05 -2.70 14.86
C ILE A 3 -14.85 -2.68 16.37
N LYS A 4 -14.12 -1.69 16.86
CA LYS A 4 -14.04 -1.36 18.29
C LYS A 4 -14.47 0.09 18.48
N SER A 5 -15.48 0.30 19.32
CA SER A 5 -15.97 1.62 19.68
C SER A 5 -15.83 1.81 21.19
N THR A 6 -15.36 2.97 21.62
CA THR A 6 -15.25 3.30 23.04
C THR A 6 -15.53 4.78 23.27
N PRO A 7 -16.51 5.12 24.13
CA PRO A 7 -16.70 6.51 24.55
C PRO A 7 -15.59 6.93 25.51
N SER A 8 -15.00 8.11 25.31
CA SER A 8 -14.13 8.73 26.31
C SER A 8 -14.95 9.67 27.20
N PHE A 9 -15.16 9.25 28.44
CA PHE A 9 -15.94 10.01 29.43
C PHE A 9 -15.26 11.31 29.87
N LYS A 10 -13.93 11.43 29.74
CA LYS A 10 -13.19 12.62 30.18
C LYS A 10 -13.15 13.76 29.16
N GLU A 11 -13.29 13.48 27.85
CA GLU A 11 -13.02 14.49 26.81
C GLU A 11 -14.22 14.86 25.92
N LYS A 12 -15.43 14.39 26.20
CA LYS A 12 -16.60 14.52 25.30
C LYS A 12 -16.32 14.03 23.86
N ARG A 13 -15.32 13.17 23.64
CA ARG A 13 -14.96 12.59 22.35
C ARG A 13 -15.45 11.15 22.24
N HIS A 14 -15.85 10.76 21.04
CA HIS A 14 -16.20 9.38 20.73
C HIS A 14 -15.19 8.83 19.72
N PHE A 15 -14.59 7.69 20.05
CA PHE A 15 -13.57 7.04 19.24
C PHE A 15 -14.16 5.77 18.63
N THR A 16 -14.02 5.61 17.32
CA THR A 16 -14.30 4.35 16.64
C THR A 16 -13.12 3.96 15.79
N PHE A 17 -12.66 2.74 15.99
CA PHE A 17 -11.56 2.16 15.24
C PHE A 17 -12.09 1.01 14.37
N PHE A 18 -11.88 1.15 13.08
CA PHE A 18 -12.26 0.19 12.06
C PHE A 18 -11.02 -0.51 11.52
N THR A 19 -11.12 -1.81 11.30
CA THR A 19 -10.10 -2.57 10.58
C THR A 19 -10.73 -3.44 9.50
N ASN A 20 -10.22 -3.28 8.29
CA ASN A 20 -10.44 -4.27 7.24
C ASN A 20 -9.41 -5.40 7.42
N VAL A 21 -9.85 -6.54 7.93
CA VAL A 21 -8.99 -7.73 8.11
C VAL A 21 -8.87 -8.57 6.83
N HIS A 22 -9.56 -8.17 5.76
CA HIS A 22 -9.47 -8.85 4.48
C HIS A 22 -8.22 -8.40 3.72
N ARG A 23 -7.57 -9.36 3.03
CA ARG A 23 -6.28 -9.14 2.36
C ARG A 23 -6.37 -8.66 0.92
N VAL A 24 -7.55 -8.78 0.30
CA VAL A 24 -7.72 -8.56 -1.14
C VAL A 24 -8.83 -7.56 -1.45
N GLU A 25 -10.00 -7.75 -0.85
CA GLU A 25 -11.18 -6.90 -1.07
C GLU A 25 -11.25 -5.66 -0.18
N ASP A 26 -11.78 -4.59 -0.76
CA ASP A 26 -12.24 -3.40 -0.05
C ASP A 26 -13.49 -3.72 0.80
N ALA A 27 -13.58 -3.13 1.98
CA ALA A 27 -14.78 -3.16 2.80
C ALA A 27 -15.57 -1.86 2.59
N LYS A 28 -16.80 -1.95 2.09
CA LYS A 28 -17.72 -0.82 1.91
C LYS A 28 -18.86 -0.94 2.92
N LEU A 29 -19.16 0.13 3.65
CA LEU A 29 -20.19 0.11 4.68
C LEU A 29 -20.82 1.49 4.91
N THR A 30 -22.10 1.47 5.25
CA THR A 30 -22.83 2.65 5.74
C THR A 30 -23.04 2.50 7.23
N VAL A 31 -22.55 3.46 8.01
CA VAL A 31 -22.59 3.42 9.48
C VAL A 31 -23.29 4.65 10.03
N SER A 32 -24.20 4.42 10.97
CA SER A 32 -24.84 5.47 11.76
C SER A 32 -24.27 5.51 13.18
N PHE A 33 -23.92 6.70 13.66
CA PHE A 33 -23.24 6.92 14.93
C PHE A 33 -24.12 7.72 15.91
N PRO A 34 -24.29 7.28 17.16
CA PRO A 34 -25.06 8.03 18.16
C PRO A 34 -24.23 9.17 18.78
N THR A 35 -23.67 10.08 17.95
CA THR A 35 -22.66 11.07 18.37
C THR A 35 -23.22 12.47 18.60
N GLN A 36 -24.56 12.63 18.58
CA GLN A 36 -25.23 13.92 18.79
C GLN A 36 -24.73 15.01 17.82
N ARG A 37 -24.55 14.64 16.54
CA ARG A 37 -24.09 15.53 15.45
C ARG A 37 -22.69 16.15 15.62
N LYS A 38 -21.83 15.54 16.41
CA LYS A 38 -20.39 15.90 16.44
C LYS A 38 -19.77 15.72 15.07
N THR A 39 -18.77 16.55 14.75
CA THR A 39 -18.04 16.48 13.49
C THR A 39 -17.13 15.24 13.50
N PRO A 40 -17.15 14.40 12.45
CA PRO A 40 -16.24 13.28 12.33
C PRO A 40 -14.86 13.73 11.82
N TRP A 41 -13.82 13.16 12.41
CA TRP A 41 -12.42 13.41 12.07
C TRP A 41 -11.70 12.11 11.77
N VAL A 42 -10.83 12.14 10.77
CA VAL A 42 -9.83 11.10 10.55
C VAL A 42 -8.57 11.50 11.30
N TRP A 43 -8.12 10.62 12.19
CA TRP A 43 -6.83 10.76 12.83
C TRP A 43 -5.89 9.72 12.23
N ASN A 44 -4.83 10.16 11.56
CA ASN A 44 -3.82 9.25 11.01
C ASN A 44 -2.85 8.86 12.14
N PRO A 45 -2.85 7.60 12.61
CA PRO A 45 -1.97 7.17 13.69
C PRO A 45 -0.49 7.09 13.28
N GLU A 46 -0.20 7.06 11.97
CA GLU A 46 1.17 6.97 11.45
C GLU A 46 1.84 8.33 11.38
N THR A 47 1.11 9.36 10.93
CA THR A 47 1.65 10.71 10.72
C THR A 47 1.29 11.67 11.85
N GLY A 48 0.27 11.36 12.65
CA GLY A 48 -0.31 12.26 13.64
C GLY A 48 -1.21 13.36 13.03
N GLU A 49 -1.38 13.38 11.71
CA GLU A 49 -2.23 14.34 11.01
C GLU A 49 -3.72 14.09 11.31
N ARG A 50 -4.50 15.17 11.29
CA ARG A 50 -5.94 15.14 11.57
C ARG A 50 -6.67 15.96 10.51
N SER A 51 -7.72 15.41 9.94
CA SER A 51 -8.57 16.08 8.96
C SER A 51 -10.05 15.76 9.21
N LYS A 52 -10.96 16.63 8.75
CA LYS A 52 -12.39 16.36 8.83
C LYS A 52 -12.74 15.24 7.84
N PHE A 53 -13.48 14.22 8.29
CA PHE A 53 -13.98 13.20 7.38
C PHE A 53 -15.10 13.82 6.51
N PRO A 54 -15.11 13.58 5.18
CA PRO A 54 -16.15 14.12 4.33
C PRO A 54 -17.47 13.40 4.60
N PHE A 55 -18.55 14.16 4.80
CA PHE A 55 -19.89 13.61 4.97
C PHE A 55 -20.88 14.41 4.12
N ALA A 56 -22.01 13.78 3.80
CA ALA A 56 -23.08 14.44 3.05
C ALA A 56 -23.86 15.41 3.96
N LYS A 57 -25.15 15.16 4.18
CA LYS A 57 -26.00 16.03 5.01
C LYS A 57 -25.86 15.79 6.50
N HIS A 58 -25.49 14.57 6.91
CA HIS A 58 -25.56 14.11 8.29
C HIS A 58 -24.17 13.62 8.78
N PRO A 59 -23.52 14.31 9.73
CA PRO A 59 -22.18 13.95 10.22
C PRO A 59 -22.15 12.63 11.03
N ASP A 60 -23.33 12.15 11.42
CA ASP A 60 -23.57 10.90 12.11
C ASP A 60 -23.87 9.72 11.17
N GLN A 61 -24.03 9.94 9.86
CA GLN A 61 -24.23 8.86 8.88
C GLN A 61 -23.12 8.90 7.82
N LEU A 62 -22.21 7.93 7.89
CA LEU A 62 -21.01 7.91 7.07
C LEU A 62 -21.00 6.70 6.14
N GLN A 63 -20.61 6.94 4.89
CA GLN A 63 -20.20 5.89 3.96
C GLN A 63 -18.69 5.73 4.08
N LEU A 64 -18.25 4.55 4.48
CA LEU A 64 -16.85 4.23 4.69
C LEU A 64 -16.42 3.21 3.64
N THR A 65 -15.25 3.46 3.06
CA THR A 65 -14.52 2.49 2.24
C THR A 65 -13.18 2.25 2.92
N LEU A 66 -12.86 1.00 3.24
CA LEU A 66 -11.54 0.61 3.75
C LEU A 66 -10.89 -0.33 2.75
N ALA A 67 -9.75 0.09 2.20
CA ALA A 67 -8.88 -0.75 1.38
C ALA A 67 -8.42 -2.01 2.14
N PRO A 68 -7.84 -3.02 1.47
CA PRO A 68 -7.42 -4.26 2.12
C PRO A 68 -6.39 -3.95 3.20
N LEU A 69 -6.52 -4.61 4.35
CA LEU A 69 -5.66 -4.39 5.53
C LEU A 69 -5.63 -2.95 6.07
N GLN A 70 -6.50 -2.06 5.59
CA GLN A 70 -6.55 -0.68 6.07
C GLN A 70 -7.20 -0.62 7.46
N SER A 71 -6.74 0.35 8.25
CA SER A 71 -7.43 0.79 9.46
C SER A 71 -7.86 2.25 9.34
N LEU A 72 -8.95 2.59 10.03
CA LEU A 72 -9.48 3.94 10.09
C LEU A 72 -9.81 4.28 11.54
N LEU A 73 -9.19 5.34 12.06
CA LEU A 73 -9.53 5.92 13.36
C LEU A 73 -10.43 7.14 13.12
N LEU A 74 -11.72 6.98 13.43
CA LEU A 74 -12.69 8.06 13.46
C LEU A 74 -12.83 8.62 14.86
N VAL A 75 -12.68 9.94 14.98
CA VAL A 75 -12.87 10.68 16.23
C VAL A 75 -13.96 11.72 16.03
N PHE A 76 -15.00 11.68 16.86
CA PHE A 76 -16.08 12.66 16.81
C PHE A 76 -15.83 13.75 17.84
N GLU A 77 -15.63 14.97 17.35
CA GLU A 77 -15.29 16.14 18.15
C GLU A 77 -16.42 17.21 18.08
N PRO A 78 -16.56 18.07 19.10
CA PRO A 78 -17.43 19.24 19.02
C PRO A 78 -17.06 20.16 17.84
N GLU A 79 -18.04 20.88 17.29
CA GLU A 79 -17.91 21.71 16.08
C GLU A 79 -16.76 22.75 16.14
N ASN A 80 -16.40 23.20 17.35
CA ASN A 80 -15.36 24.21 17.59
C ASN A 80 -13.93 23.64 17.79
N ALA A 81 -13.68 22.37 17.48
CA ALA A 81 -12.40 21.69 17.76
C ALA A 81 -11.20 22.10 16.85
N GLY A 82 -11.21 23.33 16.32
CA GLY A 82 -10.18 23.87 15.44
C GLY A 82 -10.58 23.91 13.97
N ASN A 83 -9.76 24.58 13.15
CA ASN A 83 -10.03 24.80 11.73
C ASN A 83 -8.94 24.15 10.84
N PRO A 84 -9.02 22.85 10.54
CA PRO A 84 -8.15 22.19 9.57
C PRO A 84 -8.80 22.18 8.19
N ALA A 85 -7.98 21.90 7.19
CA ALA A 85 -8.44 21.61 5.84
C ALA A 85 -9.50 20.50 5.87
N SER A 86 -10.61 20.71 5.16
CA SER A 86 -11.54 19.62 4.82
C SER A 86 -10.75 18.53 4.11
N ALA A 87 -10.95 17.26 4.47
CA ALA A 87 -10.41 16.19 3.64
C ALA A 87 -11.02 16.35 2.25
N THR A 88 -10.17 16.38 1.23
CA THR A 88 -10.58 16.36 -0.16
C THR A 88 -11.40 15.08 -0.38
N PRO A 89 -12.53 15.14 -1.11
CA PRO A 89 -13.24 13.95 -1.52
C PRO A 89 -12.28 12.94 -2.17
N GLU A 90 -12.52 11.65 -1.97
CA GLU A 90 -11.75 10.60 -2.63
C GLU A 90 -12.01 10.74 -4.15
N VAL A 91 -11.03 11.30 -4.86
CA VAL A 91 -11.11 11.51 -6.31
C VAL A 91 -10.98 10.14 -6.97
N ALA A 92 -11.89 9.81 -7.89
CA ALA A 92 -11.74 8.63 -8.72
C ALA A 92 -10.36 8.68 -9.41
N LEU A 93 -9.69 7.53 -9.49
CA LEU A 93 -8.38 7.44 -10.10
C LEU A 93 -8.44 6.53 -11.32
N ASN A 94 -8.01 7.06 -12.46
CA ASN A 94 -7.72 6.26 -13.65
C ASN A 94 -6.30 5.69 -13.52
N SER A 95 -6.08 4.47 -14.01
CA SER A 95 -4.76 3.84 -13.99
C SER A 95 -4.25 3.53 -15.39
N ARG A 96 -2.92 3.56 -15.55
CA ARG A 96 -2.26 2.99 -16.72
C ARG A 96 -0.89 2.41 -16.36
N PRO A 97 -0.48 1.27 -16.93
CA PRO A 97 0.86 0.73 -16.70
C PRO A 97 1.97 1.67 -17.17
N ILE A 98 3.11 1.65 -16.48
CA ILE A 98 4.31 2.37 -16.96
C ILE A 98 4.80 1.77 -18.28
N LYS A 99 5.20 2.65 -19.21
CA LYS A 99 5.89 2.24 -20.44
C LYS A 99 7.40 2.17 -20.19
N ARG A 100 7.88 0.99 -19.83
CA ARG A 100 9.31 0.72 -19.55
C ARG A 100 10.15 0.72 -20.82
N GLN A 101 11.42 1.08 -20.68
CA GLN A 101 12.43 0.91 -21.71
C GLN A 101 13.31 -0.29 -21.35
N GLY A 102 13.13 -1.41 -22.07
CA GLY A 102 13.90 -2.64 -21.84
C GLY A 102 13.44 -3.47 -20.62
N PRO A 103 14.22 -4.50 -20.26
CA PRO A 103 13.92 -5.36 -19.11
C PRO A 103 14.16 -4.62 -17.78
N TRP A 104 13.58 -5.16 -16.71
CA TRP A 104 13.99 -4.84 -15.35
C TRP A 104 15.38 -5.38 -15.09
N LYS A 105 16.26 -4.55 -14.54
CA LYS A 105 17.48 -5.04 -13.90
C LYS A 105 17.17 -5.32 -12.43
N VAL A 106 17.33 -6.57 -12.03
CA VAL A 106 16.95 -7.08 -10.71
C VAL A 106 18.20 -7.51 -9.96
N THR A 107 18.56 -6.77 -8.92
CA THR A 107 19.72 -7.05 -8.07
C THR A 107 19.25 -7.68 -6.78
N PHE A 108 19.64 -8.92 -6.55
CA PHE A 108 19.38 -9.66 -5.33
C PHE A 108 20.51 -9.40 -4.34
N LYS A 109 20.12 -8.99 -3.13
CA LYS A 109 20.99 -8.81 -1.97
C LYS A 109 20.55 -9.78 -0.88
N PRO A 110 20.96 -11.06 -0.97
CA PRO A 110 20.61 -12.05 0.03
C PRO A 110 21.07 -11.63 1.42
N LYS A 111 20.31 -11.99 2.45
CA LYS A 111 20.78 -11.92 3.83
C LYS A 111 21.97 -12.86 4.06
N PHE A 112 22.02 -13.96 3.31
CA PHE A 112 23.06 -14.99 3.37
C PHE A 112 23.54 -15.31 1.95
N GLY A 113 24.84 -15.24 1.71
CA GLY A 113 25.44 -15.46 0.38
C GLY A 113 25.88 -14.17 -0.29
N ASN A 114 26.19 -14.26 -1.59
CA ASN A 114 26.70 -13.14 -2.38
C ASN A 114 25.57 -12.46 -3.18
N GLU A 115 25.75 -11.17 -3.44
CA GLU A 115 24.85 -10.43 -4.35
C GLU A 115 24.94 -10.99 -5.78
N PHE A 116 23.80 -11.02 -6.48
CA PHE A 116 23.73 -11.40 -7.89
C PHE A 116 22.67 -10.58 -8.62
N SER A 117 22.68 -10.60 -9.95
CA SER A 117 21.73 -9.84 -10.77
C SER A 117 21.11 -10.69 -11.88
N LYS A 118 19.88 -10.33 -12.26
CA LYS A 118 19.12 -10.90 -13.36
C LYS A 118 18.49 -9.77 -14.19
N GLU A 119 18.11 -10.09 -15.42
CA GLU A 119 17.27 -9.24 -16.25
C GLU A 119 15.93 -9.91 -16.50
N TRP A 120 14.82 -9.23 -16.20
CA TRP A 120 13.49 -9.78 -16.36
C TRP A 120 12.60 -8.86 -17.21
N ASN A 121 11.96 -9.42 -18.24
CA ASN A 121 11.02 -8.67 -19.09
C ASN A 121 9.74 -8.26 -18.35
N GLN A 122 9.42 -8.96 -17.26
CA GLN A 122 8.27 -8.71 -16.40
C GLN A 122 8.64 -8.97 -14.94
N LEU A 123 7.86 -8.43 -14.01
CA LEU A 123 8.00 -8.76 -12.58
C LEU A 123 7.44 -10.17 -12.34
N LEU A 124 8.11 -10.95 -11.50
CA LEU A 124 7.82 -12.37 -11.28
C LEU A 124 7.61 -12.68 -9.79
N ASN A 125 6.67 -13.60 -9.53
CA ASN A 125 6.62 -14.35 -8.29
C ASN A 125 7.80 -15.32 -8.23
N PHE A 126 8.59 -15.23 -7.16
CA PHE A 126 9.80 -16.02 -6.98
C PHE A 126 9.53 -17.51 -6.90
N ARG A 127 8.34 -17.92 -6.45
CA ARG A 127 7.93 -19.33 -6.42
C ARG A 127 7.88 -19.95 -7.82
N ASP A 128 7.61 -19.16 -8.84
CA ASP A 128 7.44 -19.63 -10.22
C ASP A 128 8.75 -19.58 -11.02
N VAL A 129 9.83 -19.11 -10.40
CA VAL A 129 11.18 -19.10 -10.97
C VAL A 129 11.84 -20.45 -10.73
N TYR A 130 12.62 -20.97 -11.69
CA TYR A 130 13.22 -22.31 -11.59
C TYR A 130 14.36 -22.38 -10.55
N GLU A 131 15.14 -21.32 -10.41
CA GLU A 131 16.32 -21.30 -9.55
C GLU A 131 15.97 -21.29 -8.06
N ALA A 132 16.48 -22.28 -7.32
CA ALA A 132 16.21 -22.45 -5.89
C ALA A 132 16.69 -21.27 -5.02
N GLU A 133 17.74 -20.56 -5.43
CA GLU A 133 18.25 -19.36 -4.74
C GLU A 133 17.25 -18.19 -4.77
N ILE A 134 16.36 -18.16 -5.77
CA ILE A 134 15.29 -17.16 -5.91
C ILE A 134 14.03 -17.63 -5.19
N GLN A 135 13.62 -18.89 -5.37
CA GLN A 135 12.44 -19.46 -4.69
C GLN A 135 12.53 -19.36 -3.15
N ASN A 136 13.73 -19.59 -2.62
CA ASN A 136 14.02 -19.58 -1.19
C ASN A 136 14.66 -18.25 -0.73
N PHE A 137 14.56 -17.20 -1.54
CA PHE A 137 15.26 -15.96 -1.28
C PHE A 137 14.80 -15.28 0.01
N ALA A 138 15.78 -14.87 0.81
CA ALA A 138 15.60 -14.03 1.99
C ALA A 138 16.57 -12.86 1.91
N GLY A 139 16.05 -11.63 1.88
CA GLY A 139 16.89 -10.43 1.82
C GLY A 139 16.20 -9.27 1.14
N LYS A 140 17.01 -8.41 0.52
CA LYS A 140 16.54 -7.24 -0.23
C LYS A 140 16.71 -7.48 -1.73
N VAL A 141 15.71 -7.12 -2.52
CA VAL A 141 15.75 -7.15 -3.98
C VAL A 141 15.53 -5.74 -4.50
N ILE A 142 16.41 -5.31 -5.39
CA ILE A 142 16.39 -3.99 -6.00
C ILE A 142 16.01 -4.15 -7.46
N TYR A 143 14.85 -3.63 -7.84
CA TYR A 143 14.38 -3.60 -9.22
C TYR A 143 14.62 -2.20 -9.78
N THR A 144 15.30 -2.11 -10.92
CA THR A 144 15.58 -0.83 -11.59
C THR A 144 15.08 -0.86 -13.03
N THR A 145 14.52 0.26 -13.47
CA THR A 145 14.10 0.48 -14.86
C THR A 145 14.02 1.99 -15.15
N THR A 146 13.90 2.34 -16.43
CA THR A 146 13.47 3.68 -16.84
C THR A 146 12.12 3.60 -17.55
N PHE A 147 11.33 4.66 -17.47
CA PHE A 147 10.02 4.73 -18.10
C PHE A 147 9.73 6.14 -18.62
N THR A 148 8.84 6.22 -19.62
CA THR A 148 8.29 7.50 -20.05
C THR A 148 7.19 7.93 -19.07
N GLY A 149 7.46 9.00 -18.32
CA GLY A 149 6.58 9.57 -17.32
C GLY A 149 5.67 10.67 -17.86
N ASP A 150 4.69 11.01 -17.04
CA ASP A 150 3.70 12.05 -17.29
C ASP A 150 3.51 12.89 -16.03
N PRO A 151 3.71 14.21 -16.12
CA PRO A 151 3.57 15.13 -14.99
C PRO A 151 2.19 15.12 -14.31
N ALA A 152 1.13 14.67 -15.00
CA ALA A 152 -0.22 14.57 -14.43
C ALA A 152 -0.35 13.42 -13.42
N THR A 153 0.64 12.53 -13.34
CA THR A 153 0.63 11.38 -12.44
C THR A 153 0.56 11.82 -10.97
N GLN A 154 -0.47 11.38 -10.27
CA GLN A 154 -0.67 11.66 -8.84
C GLN A 154 0.00 10.60 -7.97
N PHE A 155 -0.07 9.34 -8.38
CA PHE A 155 0.51 8.22 -7.65
C PHE A 155 1.21 7.22 -8.58
N ILE A 156 2.20 6.51 -8.04
CA ILE A 156 2.67 5.23 -8.58
C ILE A 156 2.20 4.11 -7.66
N GLU A 157 1.61 3.06 -8.21
CA GLU A 157 1.14 1.89 -7.46
C GLU A 157 1.82 0.61 -7.96
N LEU A 158 2.27 -0.21 -7.01
CA LEU A 158 2.71 -1.59 -7.27
C LEU A 158 1.48 -2.48 -7.09
N ALA A 159 0.87 -2.90 -8.20
CA ALA A 159 -0.46 -3.52 -8.16
C ALA A 159 -0.48 -4.85 -7.38
N GLN A 160 0.58 -5.64 -7.46
CA GLN A 160 0.65 -6.94 -6.81
C GLN A 160 2.01 -7.17 -6.14
N VAL A 161 2.07 -6.86 -4.85
CA VAL A 161 3.24 -7.12 -4.01
C VAL A 161 3.00 -8.38 -3.19
N ASN A 162 3.76 -9.43 -3.46
CA ASN A 162 3.65 -10.69 -2.74
C ASN A 162 4.46 -10.63 -1.46
N GLN A 163 3.79 -10.24 -0.37
CA GLN A 163 4.38 -10.14 0.97
C GLN A 163 5.56 -9.15 1.03
N GLY A 164 6.00 -8.86 2.25
CA GLY A 164 7.19 -8.05 2.47
C GLY A 164 6.92 -6.55 2.42
N ILE A 165 8.01 -5.80 2.39
CA ILE A 165 8.03 -4.34 2.54
C ILE A 165 8.64 -3.77 1.28
N THR A 166 8.01 -2.74 0.72
CA THR A 166 8.58 -2.03 -0.43
C THR A 166 8.97 -0.60 -0.09
N GLU A 167 10.06 -0.13 -0.66
CA GLU A 167 10.40 1.29 -0.73
C GLU A 167 10.45 1.68 -2.22
N LEU A 168 9.96 2.87 -2.55
CA LEU A 168 9.95 3.35 -3.93
C LEU A 168 10.83 4.60 -4.06
N TYR A 169 11.71 4.58 -5.05
CA TYR A 169 12.57 5.69 -5.42
C TYR A 169 12.20 6.14 -6.84
N LEU A 170 12.06 7.45 -7.02
CA LEU A 170 11.81 8.07 -8.32
C LEU A 170 12.87 9.14 -8.55
N ASN A 171 13.65 9.01 -9.62
CA ASN A 171 14.75 9.94 -9.94
C ASN A 171 15.67 10.17 -8.71
N ASP A 172 16.14 9.07 -8.10
CA ASP A 172 16.99 9.02 -6.91
C ASP A 172 16.35 9.56 -5.60
N GLN A 173 15.08 9.98 -5.63
CA GLN A 173 14.36 10.45 -4.45
C GLN A 173 13.51 9.33 -3.84
N LEU A 174 13.77 9.00 -2.56
CA LEU A 174 12.89 8.12 -1.78
C LEU A 174 11.51 8.76 -1.60
N LEU A 175 10.47 8.04 -2.02
CA LEU A 175 9.06 8.44 -1.89
C LEU A 175 8.41 7.91 -0.62
N GLY A 176 8.98 6.87 -0.02
CA GLY A 176 8.55 6.30 1.25
C GLY A 176 8.54 4.77 1.25
N THR A 177 7.94 4.22 2.29
CA THR A 177 7.91 2.78 2.58
C THR A 177 6.46 2.30 2.74
N ARG A 178 6.16 1.08 2.27
CA ARG A 178 4.87 0.39 2.42
C ARG A 178 5.08 -1.02 2.93
N TRP A 179 4.42 -1.35 4.05
CA TRP A 179 4.51 -2.63 4.74
C TRP A 179 3.14 -3.31 4.92
N TYR A 180 2.07 -2.69 4.42
CA TYR A 180 0.71 -3.20 4.41
C TYR A 180 -0.15 -2.45 3.37
N GLY A 181 -1.34 -2.99 3.10
CA GLY A 181 -2.34 -2.35 2.26
C GLY A 181 -1.91 -2.20 0.81
N ARG A 182 -2.37 -1.15 0.13
CA ARG A 182 -1.96 -0.86 -1.24
C ARG A 182 -0.57 -0.22 -1.25
N HIS A 183 0.31 -0.75 -2.09
CA HIS A 183 1.68 -0.24 -2.24
C HIS A 183 1.68 0.97 -3.18
N ARG A 184 1.04 2.06 -2.73
CA ARG A 184 0.80 3.32 -3.46
C ARG A 184 1.63 4.46 -2.90
N TYR A 185 2.26 5.22 -3.80
CA TYR A 185 3.20 6.29 -3.46
C TYR A 185 2.78 7.60 -4.12
N PRO A 186 2.64 8.70 -3.35
CA PRO A 186 2.34 10.01 -3.92
C PRO A 186 3.55 10.57 -4.69
N VAL A 187 3.32 10.93 -5.96
CA VAL A 187 4.35 11.43 -6.89
C VAL A 187 3.96 12.73 -7.59
N ALA A 188 2.85 13.35 -7.19
CA ALA A 188 2.41 14.64 -7.73
C ALA A 188 3.56 15.66 -7.78
N GLY A 189 3.82 16.22 -8.96
CA GLY A 189 4.90 17.19 -9.21
C GLY A 189 6.33 16.62 -9.22
N LYS A 190 6.52 15.29 -9.07
CA LYS A 190 7.84 14.64 -9.05
C LYS A 190 8.15 13.87 -10.34
N VAL A 191 7.11 13.41 -11.05
CA VAL A 191 7.27 12.75 -12.35
C VAL A 191 7.54 13.80 -13.42
N ARG A 192 8.60 13.59 -14.21
CA ARG A 192 8.97 14.47 -15.32
C ARG A 192 8.29 14.00 -16.61
N ALA A 193 8.03 14.92 -17.53
CA ALA A 193 7.72 14.53 -18.90
C ALA A 193 8.94 13.86 -19.53
N GLY A 194 8.76 12.74 -20.23
CA GLY A 194 9.86 11.98 -20.81
C GLY A 194 10.48 10.98 -19.83
N GLU A 195 11.78 10.76 -19.89
CA GLU A 195 12.43 9.69 -19.14
C GLU A 195 12.50 9.96 -17.63
N ASN A 196 12.13 8.94 -16.85
CA ASN A 196 12.27 8.90 -15.40
C ASN A 196 12.93 7.58 -14.99
N ALA A 197 13.76 7.63 -13.95
CA ALA A 197 14.33 6.44 -13.32
C ALA A 197 13.43 5.96 -12.18
N LEU A 198 13.15 4.66 -12.15
CA LEU A 198 12.36 4.02 -11.09
C LEU A 198 13.19 2.92 -10.43
N GLU A 199 13.27 2.96 -9.11
CA GLU A 199 13.91 1.92 -8.31
C GLU A 199 12.95 1.45 -7.21
N ILE A 200 12.72 0.14 -7.17
CA ILE A 200 11.84 -0.51 -6.18
C ILE A 200 12.72 -1.40 -5.31
N HIS A 201 12.70 -1.15 -4.02
CA HIS A 201 13.33 -2.01 -3.03
C HIS A 201 12.28 -2.92 -2.41
N LEU A 202 12.36 -4.22 -2.63
CA LEU A 202 11.55 -5.21 -1.91
C LEU A 202 12.40 -5.86 -0.81
N THR A 203 11.93 -5.83 0.43
CA THR A 203 12.47 -6.65 1.52
C THR A 203 11.52 -7.82 1.75
N THR A 204 12.00 -9.05 1.54
CA THR A 204 11.16 -10.25 1.59
C THR A 204 10.94 -10.75 3.02
N THR A 205 9.96 -11.63 3.20
CA THR A 205 9.85 -12.43 4.43
C THR A 205 10.89 -13.55 4.43
N LEU A 206 11.13 -14.14 5.61
CA LEU A 206 12.06 -15.26 5.76
C LEU A 206 11.39 -16.63 5.64
N ALA A 207 10.09 -16.70 5.34
CA ALA A 207 9.30 -17.93 5.49
C ALA A 207 9.79 -19.07 4.56
N ASN A 208 9.94 -18.78 3.27
CA ASN A 208 10.42 -19.78 2.30
C ASN A 208 11.88 -20.19 2.60
N TYR A 209 12.73 -19.22 2.96
CA TYR A 209 14.11 -19.50 3.37
C TYR A 209 14.16 -20.42 4.59
N ALA A 210 13.41 -20.12 5.66
CA ALA A 210 13.37 -20.95 6.86
C ALA A 210 12.91 -22.37 6.53
N LYS A 211 11.90 -22.51 5.66
CA LYS A 211 11.41 -23.82 5.20
C LYS A 211 12.49 -24.59 4.43
N SER A 212 13.35 -23.90 3.67
CA SER A 212 14.44 -24.53 2.90
C SER A 212 15.54 -25.15 3.77
N LEU A 213 15.64 -24.77 5.06
CA LEU A 213 16.67 -25.25 5.99
C LEU A 213 16.36 -26.67 6.51
N GLN A 214 16.50 -27.68 5.64
CA GLN A 214 16.16 -29.08 5.95
C GLN A 214 16.92 -29.66 7.15
N GLU A 215 18.19 -29.28 7.32
CA GLU A 215 19.05 -29.77 8.42
C GLU A 215 18.87 -29.01 9.74
N ASN A 216 18.04 -27.96 9.77
CA ASN A 216 17.79 -27.18 10.97
C ASN A 216 16.50 -27.65 11.65
N ALA A 217 16.64 -28.46 12.70
CA ALA A 217 15.50 -29.03 13.43
C ALA A 217 14.53 -27.98 13.98
N VAL A 218 15.02 -26.81 14.39
CA VAL A 218 14.16 -25.71 14.87
C VAL A 218 13.38 -25.12 13.70
N ALA A 219 14.05 -24.81 12.59
CA ALA A 219 13.37 -24.29 11.40
C ALA A 219 12.30 -25.27 10.90
N GLN A 220 12.62 -26.56 10.80
CA GLN A 220 11.67 -27.61 10.39
C GLN A 220 10.46 -27.70 11.32
N ARG A 221 10.65 -27.58 12.64
CA ARG A 221 9.55 -27.54 13.60
C ARG A 221 8.66 -26.31 13.40
N TRP A 222 9.24 -25.13 13.18
CA TRP A 222 8.49 -23.88 12.99
C TRP A 222 7.75 -23.82 11.65
N THR A 223 8.31 -24.42 10.60
CA THR A 223 7.72 -24.44 9.26
C THR A 223 6.93 -25.69 8.96
N GLN A 224 6.64 -26.52 9.97
CA GLN A 224 5.86 -27.74 9.82
C GLN A 224 4.44 -27.39 9.33
N GLY A 225 4.03 -27.96 8.20
CA GLY A 225 2.73 -27.68 7.57
C GLY A 225 2.64 -26.32 6.86
N TYR A 226 3.74 -25.58 6.77
CA TYR A 226 3.78 -24.32 6.03
C TYR A 226 4.00 -24.59 4.54
N GLU A 227 3.13 -24.11 3.66
CA GLU A 227 3.36 -24.16 2.21
C GLU A 227 4.22 -22.98 1.75
N PRO A 228 5.06 -23.14 0.72
CA PRO A 228 5.80 -22.01 0.14
C PRO A 228 4.82 -20.91 -0.30
N ILE A 229 5.01 -19.72 0.24
CA ILE A 229 4.15 -18.57 -0.07
C ILE A 229 4.67 -17.83 -1.29
N PRO A 230 3.80 -17.16 -2.07
CA PRO A 230 4.24 -16.21 -3.07
C PRO A 230 5.12 -15.13 -2.44
N ILE A 231 6.23 -14.81 -3.10
CA ILE A 231 7.16 -13.73 -2.72
C ILE A 231 7.58 -13.01 -4.00
N GLY A 232 7.86 -11.72 -3.92
CA GLY A 232 8.31 -10.93 -5.07
C GLY A 232 7.30 -9.88 -5.47
N LEU A 233 7.45 -9.37 -6.68
CA LEU A 233 6.52 -8.43 -7.29
C LEU A 233 5.89 -9.11 -8.50
N GLU A 234 4.58 -8.97 -8.64
CA GLU A 234 3.81 -9.39 -9.81
C GLU A 234 3.02 -8.20 -10.34
N GLY A 235 2.39 -8.41 -11.50
CA GLY A 235 1.48 -7.42 -12.07
C GLY A 235 2.18 -6.14 -12.57
N PRO A 236 1.39 -5.18 -13.04
CA PRO A 236 1.91 -3.92 -13.54
C PRO A 236 2.37 -3.00 -12.41
N VAL A 237 3.33 -2.14 -12.74
CA VAL A 237 3.54 -0.89 -12.02
C VAL A 237 2.71 0.17 -12.72
N GLU A 238 1.79 0.79 -11.99
CA GLU A 238 0.79 1.69 -12.56
C GLU A 238 1.06 3.15 -12.18
N MET A 239 0.82 4.05 -13.13
CA MET A 239 0.61 5.46 -12.87
C MET A 239 -0.89 5.69 -12.65
N LEU A 240 -1.24 6.41 -11.59
CA LEU A 240 -2.62 6.79 -11.27
C LEU A 240 -2.82 8.29 -11.45
N PHE A 241 -3.93 8.67 -12.07
CA PHE A 241 -4.31 10.04 -12.42
C PHE A 241 -5.63 10.39 -11.76
N ALA A 242 -5.83 11.65 -11.39
CA ALA A 242 -7.16 12.12 -11.05
C ALA A 242 -8.06 11.99 -12.28
N THR A 243 -9.22 11.35 -12.14
CA THR A 243 -10.23 11.29 -13.20
C THR A 243 -10.82 12.69 -13.37
N ASP A 244 -10.81 13.22 -14.60
CA ASP A 244 -11.51 14.46 -14.91
C ASP A 244 -13.03 14.23 -14.91
N ALA A 245 -13.80 15.25 -14.54
CA ALA A 245 -15.26 15.15 -14.43
C ALA A 245 -15.98 14.79 -15.76
N GLU A 246 -15.31 14.97 -16.91
CA GLU A 246 -15.85 14.61 -18.23
C GLU A 246 -15.80 13.10 -18.50
N ASP A 247 -14.81 12.37 -17.97
CA ASP A 247 -14.70 10.91 -18.15
C ASP A 247 -15.75 10.14 -17.33
N MET A 248 -16.27 10.75 -16.24
CA MET A 248 -17.34 10.16 -15.44
C MET A 248 -18.72 10.17 -16.14
N ALA A 249 -18.88 10.89 -17.24
CA ALA A 249 -20.14 11.02 -17.96
C ALA A 249 -20.34 9.95 -19.05
N LEU A 250 -19.38 9.03 -19.22
CA LEU A 250 -19.37 8.00 -20.27
C LEU A 250 -19.52 6.55 -19.74
N GLU A 251 -19.71 6.36 -18.44
CA GLU A 251 -20.11 5.07 -17.82
C GLU A 251 -21.54 5.13 -17.27
#